data_AF-A0A934ZPR3-F1
#
_entry.id   AF-A0A934ZPR3-F1
#
_cell.length_a   1.000
_cell.length_b   1.000
_cell.length_c   1.000
_cell.angle_alpha   90.00
_cell.angle_beta   90.00
_cell.angle_gamma   90.00
#
_symmetry.space_group_name_H-M   'P 1'
#
loop_
_entity.id
_entity.type
_entity.pdbx_description
1 polymer ?
#
loop_
_entity_poly.entity_id
_entity_poly.type
_entity_poly.pdbx_seq_one_letter_code
_entity_poly.pdbx_strand_id
1 'polypeptide(L)'
;MRQIPLDSSLLAFLDELEFTEAALTADPMATELAGAFEEQIGEWPDVFRRQRSARRAVVRADAQVAVLDGSLDRLTIRFGGQCLVEAGQDRKSPAFRRFFPTAPSEFIRGALRKQCERTRDVIVPEIEELPEESPLRAFAEPLLKGAKAAIAGLAARAKVQGEGATVATDVVEWKEGVNNLRTTTHAELVKIAVANNLGRSWPEVFFRSAETARAESDGHAPAPVDPAPTP
;
A
#
# COMPACT_ATOMS: atom_id res chain seq x y z
N MET A 1 -26.72 -7.14 -11.19
CA MET A 1 -25.68 -8.20 -11.34
C MET A 1 -25.56 -8.85 -9.98
N ARG A 2 -25.67 -10.18 -9.87
CA ARG A 2 -25.84 -10.82 -8.55
C ARG A 2 -24.57 -10.77 -7.70
N GLN A 3 -23.43 -10.86 -8.36
CA GLN A 3 -22.11 -10.69 -7.75
C GLN A 3 -21.51 -9.34 -8.12
N ILE A 4 -20.80 -8.75 -7.17
CA ILE A 4 -20.02 -7.55 -7.32
C ILE A 4 -18.60 -7.98 -7.69
N PRO A 5 -17.98 -7.42 -8.74
CA PRO A 5 -16.60 -7.72 -9.10
C PRO A 5 -15.66 -7.46 -7.91
N LEU A 6 -14.79 -8.42 -7.57
CA LEU A 6 -13.92 -8.34 -6.39
C LEU A 6 -12.90 -7.20 -6.45
N ASP A 7 -12.58 -6.72 -7.63
CA ASP A 7 -11.74 -5.54 -7.88
C ASP A 7 -12.46 -4.20 -7.61
N SER A 8 -13.79 -4.22 -7.45
CA SER A 8 -14.57 -3.04 -7.07
C SER A 8 -14.13 -2.48 -5.72
N SER A 9 -14.36 -1.18 -5.49
CA SER A 9 -13.99 -0.53 -4.24
C SER A 9 -14.81 -1.06 -3.06
N LEU A 10 -14.30 -0.93 -1.82
CA LEU A 10 -15.08 -1.23 -0.62
C LEU A 10 -16.36 -0.37 -0.52
N LEU A 11 -16.35 0.85 -1.08
CA LEU A 11 -17.54 1.71 -1.12
C LEU A 11 -18.60 1.13 -2.05
N ALA A 12 -18.21 0.62 -3.23
CA ALA A 12 -19.16 -0.05 -4.13
C ALA A 12 -19.84 -1.26 -3.47
N PHE A 13 -19.12 -2.01 -2.62
CA PHE A 13 -19.72 -3.08 -1.82
C PHE A 13 -20.67 -2.55 -0.74
N LEU A 14 -20.34 -1.43 -0.10
CA LEU A 14 -21.23 -0.79 0.88
C LEU A 14 -22.52 -0.31 0.22
N ASP A 15 -22.43 0.41 -0.90
CA ASP A 15 -23.59 0.94 -1.62
C ASP A 15 -24.54 -0.19 -2.04
N GLU A 16 -23.99 -1.34 -2.44
CA GLU A 16 -24.75 -2.53 -2.79
C GLU A 16 -25.39 -3.23 -1.58
N LEU A 17 -24.71 -3.25 -0.43
CA LEU A 17 -25.28 -3.76 0.82
C LEU A 17 -26.42 -2.87 1.30
N GLU A 18 -26.21 -1.55 1.38
CA GLU A 18 -27.20 -0.57 1.83
C GLU A 18 -28.43 -0.56 0.91
N PHE A 19 -28.23 -0.62 -0.41
CA PHE A 19 -29.34 -0.74 -1.34
C PHE A 19 -30.16 -2.01 -1.09
N THR A 20 -29.48 -3.16 -0.93
CA THR A 20 -30.16 -4.45 -0.77
C THR A 20 -30.91 -4.50 0.56
N GLU A 21 -30.28 -4.05 1.64
CA GLU A 21 -30.91 -3.93 2.96
C GLU A 21 -32.17 -3.06 2.88
N ALA A 22 -32.05 -1.84 2.37
CA ALA A 22 -33.18 -0.91 2.28
C ALA A 22 -34.32 -1.47 1.41
N ALA A 23 -33.99 -2.15 0.31
CA ALA A 23 -34.97 -2.80 -0.55
C ALA A 23 -35.69 -3.95 0.16
N LEU A 24 -34.97 -4.79 0.90
CA LEU A 24 -35.54 -5.89 1.70
C LEU A 24 -36.46 -5.35 2.79
N THR A 25 -36.04 -4.30 3.49
CA THR A 25 -36.81 -3.63 4.55
C THR A 25 -38.08 -2.95 4.01
N ALA A 26 -38.07 -2.51 2.74
CA ALA A 26 -39.23 -1.88 2.11
C ALA A 26 -40.32 -2.88 1.69
N ASP A 27 -40.03 -4.18 1.58
CA ASP A 27 -40.99 -5.21 1.21
C ASP A 27 -41.36 -6.09 2.42
N PRO A 28 -42.62 -6.07 2.91
CA PRO A 28 -43.05 -6.87 4.06
C PRO A 28 -42.80 -8.38 3.93
N MET A 29 -42.68 -8.91 2.70
CA MET A 29 -42.43 -10.33 2.46
C MET A 29 -40.94 -10.70 2.54
N ALA A 30 -40.05 -9.72 2.50
CA ALA A 30 -38.61 -9.90 2.45
C ALA A 30 -37.86 -9.34 3.68
N THR A 31 -38.54 -8.58 4.54
CA THR A 31 -37.93 -7.88 5.69
C THR A 31 -37.06 -8.77 6.59
N GLU A 32 -37.45 -10.05 6.78
CA GLU A 32 -36.71 -11.00 7.62
C GLU A 32 -35.31 -11.32 7.09
N LEU A 33 -35.03 -11.03 5.81
CA LEU A 33 -33.72 -11.24 5.20
C LEU A 33 -32.77 -10.05 5.39
N ALA A 34 -33.26 -8.89 5.84
CA ALA A 34 -32.49 -7.65 5.94
C ALA A 34 -31.40 -7.70 7.02
N GLY A 35 -31.66 -8.36 8.16
CA GLY A 35 -30.75 -8.36 9.31
C GLY A 35 -29.33 -8.87 9.01
N ALA A 36 -29.18 -9.83 8.09
CA ALA A 36 -27.86 -10.30 7.67
C ALA A 36 -27.06 -9.24 6.88
N PHE A 37 -27.75 -8.34 6.17
CA PHE A 37 -27.10 -7.21 5.50
C PHE A 37 -26.74 -6.12 6.50
N GLU A 38 -27.60 -5.82 7.48
CA GLU A 38 -27.29 -4.88 8.57
C GLU A 38 -26.01 -5.28 9.31
N GLU A 39 -25.82 -6.56 9.59
CA GLU A 39 -24.60 -7.08 10.21
C GLU A 39 -23.35 -6.79 9.34
N GLN A 40 -23.42 -7.09 8.04
CA GLN A 40 -22.32 -6.84 7.11
C GLN A 40 -22.02 -5.34 6.91
N ILE A 41 -23.05 -4.50 6.91
CA ILE A 41 -22.91 -3.03 6.92
C ILE A 41 -22.21 -2.59 8.21
N GLY A 42 -22.56 -3.19 9.36
CA GLY A 42 -21.93 -2.93 10.65
C GLY A 42 -20.44 -3.31 10.72
N GLU A 43 -20.03 -4.36 9.99
CA GLU A 43 -18.62 -4.78 9.91
C GLU A 43 -17.78 -3.89 8.98
N TRP A 44 -18.41 -3.28 7.97
CA TRP A 44 -17.72 -2.51 6.93
C TRP A 44 -16.77 -1.41 7.46
N PRO A 45 -17.14 -0.57 8.45
CA PRO A 45 -16.26 0.47 8.97
C PRO A 45 -14.93 -0.07 9.50
N ASP A 46 -14.94 -1.26 10.10
CA ASP A 46 -13.75 -1.91 10.64
C ASP A 46 -12.85 -2.43 9.52
N VAL A 47 -13.43 -3.08 8.51
CA VAL A 47 -12.71 -3.54 7.31
C VAL A 47 -12.06 -2.37 6.59
N PHE A 48 -12.83 -1.30 6.34
CA PHE A 48 -12.35 -0.09 5.68
C PHE A 48 -11.22 0.60 6.47
N ARG A 49 -11.38 0.73 7.79
CA ARG A 49 -10.36 1.32 8.66
C ARG A 49 -9.06 0.52 8.63
N ARG A 50 -9.14 -0.81 8.70
CA ARG A 50 -7.97 -1.70 8.64
C ARG A 50 -7.24 -1.54 7.30
N GLN A 51 -7.96 -1.61 6.18
CA GLN A 51 -7.39 -1.44 4.84
C GLN A 51 -6.69 -0.08 4.69
N ARG A 52 -7.38 1.00 5.06
CA ARG A 52 -6.83 2.37 4.97
C ARG A 52 -5.58 2.53 5.84
N SER A 53 -5.59 1.98 7.05
CA SER A 53 -4.48 2.06 8.00
C SER A 53 -3.26 1.29 7.49
N ALA A 54 -3.46 0.08 6.96
CA ALA A 54 -2.41 -0.73 6.36
C ALA A 54 -1.77 -0.03 5.16
N ARG A 55 -2.58 0.47 4.22
CA ARG A 55 -2.08 1.24 3.07
C ARG A 55 -1.27 2.46 3.49
N ARG A 56 -1.74 3.19 4.51
CA ARG A 56 -1.02 4.36 5.05
C ARG A 56 0.31 3.95 5.70
N ALA A 57 0.35 2.84 6.40
CA ALA A 57 1.56 2.33 7.04
C ALA A 57 2.63 1.98 6.00
N VAL A 58 2.25 1.29 4.92
CA VAL A 58 3.16 0.96 3.81
C VAL A 58 3.74 2.22 3.18
N VAL A 59 2.89 3.18 2.79
CA VAL A 59 3.34 4.45 2.17
C VAL A 59 4.32 5.20 3.08
N ARG A 60 4.06 5.23 4.39
CA ARG A 60 4.95 5.87 5.36
C ARG A 60 6.30 5.17 5.49
N ALA A 61 6.30 3.84 5.52
CA ALA A 61 7.53 3.07 5.60
C ALA A 61 8.36 3.21 4.31
N ASP A 62 7.72 3.25 3.14
CA ASP A 62 8.38 3.54 1.86
C ASP A 62 9.04 4.92 1.87
N ALA A 63 8.31 5.94 2.30
CA ALA A 63 8.83 7.31 2.40
C ALA A 63 10.02 7.38 3.38
N GLN A 64 9.93 6.70 4.53
CA GLN A 64 11.01 6.65 5.50
C GLN A 64 12.26 6.00 4.92
N VAL A 65 12.12 4.85 4.24
CA VAL A 65 13.25 4.18 3.58
C VAL A 65 13.88 5.08 2.52
N ALA A 66 13.07 5.74 1.69
CA ALA A 66 13.58 6.65 0.65
C ALA A 66 14.38 7.84 1.23
N VAL A 67 13.93 8.41 2.36
CA VAL A 67 14.66 9.48 3.04
C VAL A 67 15.97 8.98 3.65
N LEU A 68 15.96 7.79 4.26
CA LEU A 68 17.15 7.17 4.85
C LEU A 68 18.19 6.82 3.78
N ASP A 69 17.74 6.23 2.67
CA ASP A 69 18.54 5.92 1.48
C ASP A 69 19.25 7.16 0.95
N GLY A 70 18.48 8.19 0.58
CA GLY A 70 19.06 9.44 0.07
C GLY A 70 19.95 10.17 1.07
N SER A 71 19.73 9.99 2.37
CA SER A 71 20.61 10.55 3.41
C SER A 71 21.94 9.80 3.50
N LEU A 72 21.91 8.47 3.42
CA LEU A 72 23.11 7.64 3.38
C LEU A 72 23.90 7.92 2.10
N ASP A 73 23.25 8.03 0.95
CA ASP A 73 23.89 8.35 -0.32
C ASP A 73 24.67 9.66 -0.28
N ARG A 74 24.05 10.73 0.23
CA ARG A 74 24.73 12.02 0.39
C ARG A 74 25.95 11.91 1.29
N LEU A 75 25.87 11.15 2.38
CA LEU A 75 27.01 10.90 3.27
C LEU A 75 28.10 10.09 2.57
N THR A 76 27.74 9.02 1.86
CA THR A 76 28.66 8.16 1.11
C THR A 76 29.39 8.94 0.01
N ILE A 77 28.69 9.82 -0.72
CA ILE A 77 29.29 10.68 -1.75
C ILE A 77 30.25 11.69 -1.14
N ARG A 78 29.88 12.34 -0.02
CA ARG A 78 30.77 13.26 0.69
C ARG A 78 32.01 12.56 1.22
N PHE A 79 31.84 11.39 1.82
CA PHE A 79 32.93 10.55 2.29
C PHE A 79 33.86 10.15 1.13
N GLY A 80 33.31 9.68 0.01
CA GLY A 80 34.09 9.36 -1.19
C GLY A 80 34.86 10.55 -1.75
N GLY A 81 34.28 11.75 -1.68
CA GLY A 81 34.97 13.00 -2.02
C GLY A 81 36.18 13.26 -1.12
N GLN A 82 36.03 13.12 0.20
CA GLN A 82 37.15 13.28 1.13
C GLN A 82 38.22 12.20 0.92
N CYS A 83 37.83 10.92 0.75
CA CYS A 83 38.77 9.85 0.44
C CYS A 83 39.61 10.17 -0.81
N LEU A 84 39.00 10.79 -1.82
CA LEU A 84 39.72 11.15 -3.04
C LEU A 84 40.71 12.30 -2.81
N VAL A 85 40.39 13.25 -1.93
CA VAL A 85 41.33 14.31 -1.52
C VAL A 85 42.52 13.71 -0.78
N GLU A 86 42.30 12.85 0.21
CA GLU A 86 43.37 12.16 0.96
C GLU A 86 44.23 11.28 0.05
N ALA A 87 43.64 10.72 -1.01
CA ALA A 87 44.33 9.93 -2.02
C ALA A 87 45.06 10.77 -3.09
N GLY A 88 45.18 12.09 -2.92
CA GLY A 88 45.85 12.96 -3.89
C GLY A 88 45.15 13.01 -5.25
N GLN A 89 43.82 12.94 -5.26
CA GLN A 89 42.97 12.85 -6.46
C GLN A 89 43.17 11.58 -7.31
N ASP A 90 43.82 10.54 -6.78
CA ASP A 90 43.99 9.27 -7.47
C ASP A 90 42.99 8.19 -7.03
N ARG A 91 42.00 7.93 -7.88
CA ARG A 91 41.00 6.84 -7.71
C ARG A 91 41.59 5.43 -7.81
N LYS A 92 42.80 5.28 -8.35
CA LYS A 92 43.49 3.99 -8.45
C LYS A 92 44.36 3.71 -7.25
N SER A 93 44.62 4.71 -6.40
CA SER A 93 45.42 4.56 -5.20
C SER A 93 44.85 3.46 -4.29
N PRO A 94 45.72 2.67 -3.62
CA PRO A 94 45.29 1.70 -2.63
C PRO A 94 44.47 2.35 -1.50
N ALA A 95 44.84 3.59 -1.10
CA ALA A 95 44.14 4.34 -0.06
C ALA A 95 42.66 4.62 -0.41
N PHE A 96 42.37 4.98 -1.67
CA PHE A 96 40.98 5.16 -2.12
C PHE A 96 40.25 3.83 -2.30
N ARG A 97 40.90 2.86 -2.96
CA ARG A 97 40.30 1.56 -3.31
C ARG A 97 39.98 0.68 -2.10
N ARG A 98 40.70 0.89 -0.98
CA ARG A 98 40.39 0.28 0.33
C ARG A 98 38.92 0.47 0.71
N PHE A 99 38.40 1.69 0.54
CA PHE A 99 37.00 2.01 0.82
C PHE A 99 36.09 1.72 -0.38
N PHE A 100 36.54 2.10 -1.57
CA PHE A 100 35.74 2.13 -2.80
C PHE A 100 36.39 1.36 -3.96
N PRO A 101 36.11 0.05 -4.09
CA PRO A 101 36.55 -0.74 -5.24
C PRO A 101 35.95 -0.25 -6.57
N THR A 102 34.71 0.23 -6.51
CA THR A 102 33.99 0.92 -7.59
C THR A 102 33.76 2.39 -7.21
N ALA A 103 33.35 3.21 -8.17
CA ALA A 103 33.08 4.62 -7.87
C ALA A 103 31.97 4.76 -6.79
N PRO A 104 32.05 5.73 -5.87
CA PRO A 104 31.02 5.96 -4.87
C PRO A 104 29.60 6.12 -5.47
N SER A 105 29.52 6.77 -6.65
CA SER A 105 28.27 6.94 -7.41
C SER A 105 27.69 5.63 -7.94
N GLU A 106 28.52 4.63 -8.22
CA GLU A 106 28.08 3.29 -8.61
C GLU A 106 27.69 2.47 -7.37
N PHE A 107 28.45 2.62 -6.28
CA PHE A 107 28.17 1.95 -5.01
C PHE A 107 26.78 2.32 -4.44
N ILE A 108 26.39 3.60 -4.49
CA ILE A 108 25.07 4.05 -4.02
C ILE A 108 23.90 3.65 -4.93
N ARG A 109 24.16 3.34 -6.21
CA ARG A 109 23.12 2.84 -7.13
C ARG A 109 22.76 1.38 -6.88
N GLY A 110 23.53 0.69 -6.05
CA GLY A 110 23.28 -0.70 -5.68
C GLY A 110 22.06 -0.87 -4.78
N ALA A 111 21.81 -2.11 -4.36
CA ALA A 111 20.76 -2.38 -3.39
C ALA A 111 21.13 -1.78 -2.01
N LEU A 112 20.26 -0.92 -1.45
CA LEU A 112 20.46 -0.25 -0.17
C LEU A 112 20.96 -1.18 0.94
N ARG A 113 20.41 -2.41 1.06
CA ARG A 113 20.88 -3.38 2.05
C ARG A 113 22.37 -3.68 1.93
N LYS A 114 22.86 -3.90 0.71
CA LYS A 114 24.28 -4.18 0.44
C LYS A 114 25.14 -2.96 0.75
N GLN A 115 24.67 -1.76 0.42
CA GLN A 115 25.35 -0.50 0.78
C GLN A 115 25.47 -0.36 2.29
N CYS A 116 24.39 -0.59 3.05
CA CYS A 116 24.41 -0.52 4.51
C CYS A 116 25.36 -1.54 5.14
N GLU A 117 25.31 -2.80 4.70
CA GLU A 117 26.17 -3.88 5.20
C GLU A 117 27.65 -3.57 4.90
N ARG A 118 27.99 -3.20 3.66
CA ARG A 118 29.35 -2.80 3.30
C ARG A 118 29.82 -1.56 4.09
N THR A 119 28.93 -0.59 4.30
CA THR A 119 29.25 0.61 5.08
C THR A 119 29.56 0.26 6.53
N ARG A 120 28.69 -0.54 7.16
CA ARG A 120 28.79 -0.94 8.58
C ARG A 120 29.96 -1.88 8.83
N ASP A 121 30.11 -2.90 7.99
CA ASP A 121 31.00 -4.04 8.27
C ASP A 121 32.39 -3.87 7.69
N VAL A 122 32.57 -2.92 6.77
CA VAL A 122 33.87 -2.68 6.16
C VAL A 122 34.28 -1.22 6.19
N ILE A 123 33.51 -0.30 5.60
CA ILE A 123 33.95 1.10 5.51
C ILE A 123 34.19 1.71 6.89
N VAL A 124 33.26 1.52 7.84
CA VAL A 124 33.39 2.07 9.20
C VAL A 124 34.60 1.49 9.95
N PRO A 125 34.78 0.15 10.05
CA PRO A 125 35.99 -0.42 10.64
C PRO A 125 37.30 0.08 10.01
N GLU A 126 37.33 0.22 8.68
CA GLU A 126 38.51 0.69 7.97
C GLU A 126 38.81 2.17 8.24
N ILE A 127 37.78 3.00 8.52
CA ILE A 127 37.96 4.37 9.04
C ILE A 127 38.47 4.33 10.49
N GLU A 128 37.98 3.39 11.29
CA GLU A 128 38.33 3.25 12.69
C GLU A 128 39.79 2.81 12.92
N GLU A 129 40.43 2.20 11.91
CA GLU A 129 41.86 1.87 11.92
C GLU A 129 42.77 3.05 11.52
N LEU A 130 42.22 4.15 11.01
CA LEU A 130 43.01 5.33 10.66
C LEU A 130 43.48 6.08 11.90
N PRO A 131 44.59 6.85 11.81
CA PRO A 131 45.00 7.78 12.85
C PRO A 131 43.86 8.72 13.26
N GLU A 132 43.81 9.10 14.53
CA GLU A 132 42.73 9.92 15.08
C GLU A 132 42.64 11.29 14.40
N GLU A 133 43.75 11.80 13.90
CA GLU A 133 43.86 13.09 13.20
C GLU A 133 43.34 13.02 11.75
N SER A 134 43.04 11.82 11.23
CA SER A 134 42.55 11.66 9.87
C SER A 134 41.20 12.37 9.70
N PRO A 135 41.04 13.24 8.68
CA PRO A 135 39.76 13.89 8.38
C PRO A 135 38.61 12.90 8.12
N LEU A 136 38.94 11.66 7.74
CA LEU A 136 37.98 10.60 7.48
C LEU A 136 37.30 10.08 8.77
N ARG A 137 37.94 10.23 9.94
CA ARG A 137 37.39 9.79 11.24
C ARG A 137 36.03 10.41 11.54
N ALA A 138 35.81 11.66 11.11
CA ALA A 138 34.54 12.37 11.29
C ALA A 138 33.34 11.72 10.57
N PHE A 139 33.58 10.80 9.63
CA PHE A 139 32.52 10.11 8.88
C PHE A 139 32.09 8.77 9.51
N ALA A 140 32.90 8.17 10.39
CA ALA A 140 32.62 6.85 10.94
C ALA A 140 31.25 6.78 11.63
N GLU A 141 30.99 7.65 12.61
CA GLU A 141 29.74 7.65 13.36
C GLU A 141 28.52 8.00 12.47
N PRO A 142 28.52 9.08 11.65
CA PRO A 142 27.40 9.37 10.76
C PRO A 142 27.06 8.23 9.78
N LEU A 143 28.07 7.60 9.19
CA LEU A 143 27.90 6.47 8.27
C LEU A 143 27.32 5.25 8.99
N LEU A 144 27.87 4.92 10.17
CA LEU A 144 27.37 3.80 10.98
C LEU A 144 25.91 4.00 11.39
N LYS A 145 25.58 5.21 11.88
CA LYS A 145 24.22 5.58 12.28
C LYS A 145 23.26 5.53 11.09
N GLY A 146 23.67 6.08 9.93
CA GLY A 146 22.89 6.05 8.70
C GLY A 146 22.61 4.62 8.22
N ALA A 147 23.64 3.77 8.15
CA ALA A 147 23.51 2.38 7.76
C ALA A 147 22.60 1.57 8.70
N LYS A 148 22.76 1.72 10.03
CA LYS A 148 21.90 1.06 11.02
C LYS A 148 20.44 1.52 10.90
N ALA A 149 20.21 2.83 10.75
CA ALA A 149 18.87 3.37 10.59
C ALA A 149 18.20 2.86 9.30
N ALA A 150 18.92 2.82 8.18
CA ALA A 150 18.42 2.30 6.91
C ALA A 150 18.10 0.79 6.99
N ILE A 151 18.94 -0.03 7.63
CA ILE A 151 18.64 -1.46 7.87
C ILE A 151 17.37 -1.62 8.71
N ALA A 152 17.24 -0.85 9.79
CA ALA A 152 16.04 -0.88 10.63
C ALA A 152 14.80 -0.43 9.85
N GLY A 153 14.93 0.61 9.01
CA GLY A 153 13.87 1.08 8.11
C GLY A 153 13.44 0.01 7.10
N LEU A 154 14.38 -0.71 6.50
CA LEU A 154 14.08 -1.82 5.59
C LEU A 154 13.33 -2.95 6.29
N ALA A 155 13.71 -3.29 7.53
CA ALA A 155 13.02 -4.31 8.33
C ALA A 155 11.60 -3.86 8.70
N ALA A 156 11.43 -2.61 9.12
CA ALA A 156 10.12 -2.02 9.43
C ALA A 156 9.21 -2.02 8.19
N ARG A 157 9.74 -1.64 7.01
CA ARG A 157 9.03 -1.71 5.74
C ARG A 157 8.56 -3.12 5.42
N ALA A 158 9.44 -4.11 5.52
CA ALA A 158 9.10 -5.50 5.25
C ALA A 158 7.97 -6.00 6.18
N LYS A 159 8.01 -5.62 7.47
CA LYS A 159 6.96 -5.94 8.43
C LYS A 159 5.61 -5.36 8.03
N VAL A 160 5.53 -4.06 7.75
CA VAL A 160 4.24 -3.43 7.40
C VAL A 160 3.71 -3.89 6.04
N GLN A 161 4.59 -4.27 5.10
CA GLN A 161 4.17 -4.88 3.84
C GLN A 161 3.55 -6.27 4.07
N GLY A 162 4.13 -7.07 4.97
CA GLY A 162 3.55 -8.35 5.39
C GLY A 162 2.18 -8.18 6.05
N GLU A 163 2.06 -7.26 7.01
CA GLU A 163 0.78 -6.93 7.66
C GLU A 163 -0.26 -6.42 6.64
N GLY A 164 0.17 -5.60 5.67
CA GLY A 164 -0.68 -5.10 4.60
C GLY A 164 -1.20 -6.20 3.67
N ALA A 165 -0.39 -7.23 3.41
CA ALA A 165 -0.82 -8.39 2.63
C ALA A 165 -1.91 -9.19 3.37
N THR A 166 -1.76 -9.40 4.68
CA THR A 166 -2.81 -10.05 5.50
C THR A 166 -4.12 -9.27 5.43
N VAL A 167 -4.08 -7.95 5.64
CA VAL A 167 -5.29 -7.11 5.54
C VAL A 167 -5.91 -7.14 4.14
N ALA A 168 -5.09 -7.25 3.08
CA ALA A 168 -5.61 -7.39 1.72
C ALA A 168 -6.37 -8.71 1.53
N THR A 169 -5.87 -9.81 2.11
CA THR A 169 -6.59 -11.10 2.14
C THR A 169 -7.92 -10.97 2.89
N ASP A 170 -7.91 -10.40 4.11
CA ASP A 170 -9.15 -10.20 4.91
C ASP A 170 -10.21 -9.41 4.14
N VAL A 171 -9.79 -8.39 3.36
CA VAL A 171 -10.69 -7.59 2.53
C VAL A 171 -11.31 -8.43 1.41
N VAL A 172 -10.54 -9.32 0.79
CA VAL A 172 -11.05 -10.24 -0.24
C VAL A 172 -12.04 -11.22 0.36
N GLU A 173 -11.70 -11.83 1.51
CA GLU A 173 -12.58 -12.76 2.22
C GLU A 173 -13.91 -12.11 2.60
N TRP A 174 -13.88 -10.86 3.11
CA TRP A 174 -15.10 -10.10 3.40
C TRP A 174 -15.95 -9.87 2.14
N LYS A 175 -15.33 -9.47 1.01
CA LYS A 175 -16.04 -9.28 -0.26
C LYS A 175 -16.66 -10.56 -0.80
N GLU A 176 -15.96 -11.69 -0.66
CA GLU A 176 -16.50 -13.01 -1.01
C GLU A 176 -17.69 -13.37 -0.11
N GLY A 177 -17.60 -13.09 1.19
CA GLY A 177 -18.70 -13.21 2.15
C GLY A 177 -19.94 -12.43 1.71
N VAL A 178 -19.79 -11.16 1.32
CA VAL A 178 -20.88 -10.32 0.81
C VAL A 178 -21.50 -10.91 -0.47
N ASN A 179 -20.69 -11.40 -1.41
CA ASN A 179 -21.19 -12.02 -2.64
C ASN A 179 -21.95 -13.33 -2.35
N ASN A 180 -21.49 -14.12 -1.37
CA ASN A 180 -22.17 -15.33 -0.93
C ASN A 180 -23.50 -15.01 -0.25
N LEU A 181 -23.55 -13.97 0.60
CA LEU A 181 -24.78 -13.47 1.20
C LEU A 181 -25.79 -13.08 0.11
N ARG A 182 -25.42 -12.21 -0.83
CA ARG A 182 -26.30 -11.79 -1.94
C ARG A 182 -26.84 -12.97 -2.76
N THR A 183 -26.00 -13.95 -3.04
CA THR A 183 -26.39 -15.16 -3.78
C THR A 183 -27.41 -15.99 -3.00
N THR A 184 -27.19 -16.15 -1.70
CA THR A 184 -28.09 -16.91 -0.82
C THR A 184 -29.42 -16.20 -0.64
N THR A 185 -29.42 -14.88 -0.42
CA THR A 185 -30.62 -14.05 -0.33
C THR A 185 -31.44 -14.10 -1.60
N HIS A 186 -30.81 -14.05 -2.78
CA HIS A 186 -31.52 -14.19 -4.06
C HIS A 186 -32.25 -15.55 -4.14
N ALA A 187 -31.60 -16.63 -3.72
CA ALA A 187 -32.23 -17.95 -3.70
C ALA A 187 -33.44 -18.01 -2.75
N GLU A 188 -33.38 -17.37 -1.58
CA GLU A 188 -34.52 -17.26 -0.67
C GLU A 188 -35.66 -16.41 -1.26
N LEU A 189 -35.33 -15.26 -1.88
CA LEU A 189 -36.31 -14.42 -2.57
C LEU A 189 -37.02 -15.18 -3.71
N VAL A 190 -36.30 -16.03 -4.45
CA VAL A 190 -36.92 -16.89 -5.48
C VAL A 190 -37.92 -17.86 -4.85
N LYS A 191 -37.61 -18.46 -3.69
CA LYS A 191 -38.55 -19.35 -2.97
C LYS A 191 -39.80 -18.59 -2.52
N ILE A 192 -39.62 -17.39 -1.95
CA ILE A 192 -40.72 -16.52 -1.53
C ILE A 192 -41.61 -16.17 -2.74
N ALA A 193 -41.01 -15.83 -3.88
CA ALA A 193 -41.73 -15.51 -5.10
C ALA A 193 -42.58 -16.69 -5.59
N VAL A 194 -42.01 -17.89 -5.61
CA VAL A 194 -42.74 -19.12 -6.01
C VAL A 194 -43.89 -19.41 -5.04
N ALA A 195 -43.65 -19.33 -3.72
CA ALA A 195 -44.66 -19.62 -2.70
C ALA A 195 -45.87 -18.67 -2.77
N ASN A 196 -45.66 -17.44 -3.25
CA ASN A 196 -46.68 -16.40 -3.30
C ASN A 196 -47.15 -16.04 -4.72
N ASN A 197 -46.79 -16.84 -5.73
CA ASN A 197 -47.12 -16.61 -7.15
C ASN A 197 -46.70 -15.22 -7.66
N LEU A 198 -45.55 -14.71 -7.20
CA LEU A 198 -44.98 -13.45 -7.67
C LEU A 198 -44.24 -13.64 -9.01
N GLY A 199 -44.10 -12.55 -9.76
CA GLY A 199 -43.40 -12.55 -11.04
C GLY A 199 -41.92 -12.92 -10.91
N ARG A 200 -41.34 -13.51 -11.97
CA ARG A 200 -39.92 -13.90 -12.01
C ARG A 200 -38.94 -12.74 -11.84
N SER A 201 -39.37 -11.52 -12.09
CA SER A 201 -38.57 -10.30 -11.91
C SER A 201 -38.59 -9.76 -10.49
N TRP A 202 -39.49 -10.25 -9.62
CA TRP A 202 -39.63 -9.74 -8.26
C TRP A 202 -38.32 -9.86 -7.44
N PRO A 203 -37.59 -11.00 -7.43
CA PRO A 203 -36.32 -11.08 -6.72
C PRO A 203 -35.24 -10.11 -7.21
N GLU A 204 -35.32 -9.67 -8.48
CA GLU A 204 -34.28 -8.83 -9.08
C GLU A 204 -34.40 -7.35 -8.65
N VAL A 205 -35.54 -6.91 -8.11
CA VAL A 205 -35.72 -5.51 -7.66
C VAL A 205 -34.93 -5.19 -6.39
N PHE A 206 -34.53 -6.22 -5.63
CA PHE A 206 -33.76 -6.10 -4.40
C PHE A 206 -32.25 -5.89 -4.64
N PHE A 207 -31.79 -5.96 -5.90
CA PHE A 207 -30.39 -5.81 -6.25
C PHE A 207 -30.22 -4.71 -7.30
N ARG A 208 -29.13 -3.96 -7.24
CA ARG A 208 -28.86 -2.93 -8.24
C ARG A 208 -28.61 -3.55 -9.61
N SER A 209 -29.22 -2.96 -10.63
CA SER A 209 -28.98 -3.30 -12.03
C SER A 209 -27.57 -2.85 -12.45
N ALA A 210 -26.92 -3.63 -13.33
CA ALA A 210 -25.55 -3.37 -13.76
C ALA A 210 -25.39 -2.03 -14.50
N GLU A 211 -26.45 -1.53 -15.13
CA GLU A 211 -26.49 -0.21 -15.77
C GLU A 211 -26.44 0.93 -14.74
N THR A 212 -27.20 0.80 -13.64
CA THR A 212 -27.23 1.81 -12.58
C THR A 212 -25.90 1.86 -11.82
N ALA A 213 -25.29 0.70 -11.56
CA ALA A 213 -23.99 0.62 -10.89
C ALA A 213 -22.84 1.23 -11.73
N ARG A 214 -22.90 1.14 -13.07
CA ARG A 214 -21.90 1.75 -13.98
C ARG A 214 -22.07 3.26 -14.13
N ALA A 215 -23.30 3.73 -14.21
CA ALA A 215 -23.58 5.17 -14.34
C ALA A 215 -23.05 5.97 -13.14
N GLU A 216 -23.04 5.37 -11.95
CA GLU A 216 -22.52 6.02 -10.74
C GLU A 216 -20.99 5.90 -10.57
N SER A 217 -20.36 4.82 -11.06
CA SER A 217 -18.90 4.73 -11.06
C SER A 217 -18.23 5.74 -11.99
N ASP A 218 -18.91 6.10 -13.08
CA ASP A 218 -18.43 7.06 -14.09
C ASP A 218 -18.73 8.53 -13.70
N GLY A 219 -19.62 8.77 -12.72
CA GLY A 219 -20.05 10.10 -12.28
C GLY A 219 -19.06 10.89 -11.43
N HIS A 220 -17.88 10.34 -11.09
CA HIS A 220 -16.84 11.02 -10.30
C HIS A 220 -15.69 11.61 -11.14
N ALA A 221 -15.79 11.61 -12.48
CA ALA A 221 -14.88 12.38 -13.31
C ALA A 221 -15.29 13.87 -13.30
N PRO A 222 -14.44 14.81 -12.87
CA PRO A 222 -14.75 16.23 -13.03
C PRO A 222 -14.92 16.51 -14.52
N ALA A 223 -16.07 17.08 -14.89
CA ALA A 223 -16.37 17.45 -16.26
C ALA A 223 -15.21 18.30 -16.84
N PRO A 224 -14.75 18.02 -18.08
CA PRO A 224 -13.77 18.86 -18.73
C PRO A 224 -14.36 20.27 -18.85
N VAL A 225 -13.66 21.24 -18.28
CA VAL A 225 -13.99 22.66 -18.43
C VAL A 225 -13.80 23.01 -19.90
N ASP A 226 -14.89 23.32 -20.60
CA ASP A 226 -14.83 23.79 -21.98
C ASP A 226 -13.90 25.02 -22.07
N PRO A 227 -12.94 25.03 -23.01
CA PRO A 227 -12.09 26.20 -23.21
C PRO A 227 -12.96 27.36 -23.71
N ALA A 228 -12.92 28.46 -22.97
CA ALA A 228 -13.58 29.72 -23.31
C ALA A 228 -13.25 30.16 -24.75
N PRO A 229 -14.21 30.72 -25.50
CA PRO A 229 -13.94 31.24 -26.83
C PRO A 229 -12.92 32.39 -26.73
N THR A 230 -11.80 32.23 -27.43
CA THR A 230 -10.78 33.27 -27.58
C THR A 230 -11.25 34.32 -28.60
N PRO A 231 -10.79 35.59 -28.47
CA PRO A 231 -11.47 36.79 -28.95
C PRO A 231 -11.48 37.00 -30.47
#